data_AF-A0AAD3CW22-F1
#
_entry.id   AF-A0AAD3CW22-F1
#
_cell.length_a   1.000
_cell.length_b   1.000
_cell.length_c   1.000
_cell.angle_alpha   90.00
_cell.angle_beta   90.00
_cell.angle_gamma   90.00
#
_symmetry.space_group_name_H-M   'P 1'
#
loop_
_entity.id
_entity.type
_entity.pdbx_description
1 polymer ?
#
loop_
_entity_poly.entity_id
_entity_poly.type
_entity_poly.pdbx_seq_one_letter_code
_entity_poly.pdbx_strand_id
1 'polypeptide(L)'
;MIILTSLELGETFSSPSNNDRPERHISASQRARRDEELRRKERVGEVAPGKTSAIPGAKDFELNVKRTELDWVAEASGTERILKELHSKGMESLRLLRLDEANEAFNQLYQIKPNSYCWQAGIVKFYLQDYHGAAECFAKNANYYESRFGQIATEERIWRDACEVKLMNLSKRKYKSIKPPLAQLDEEDLLAPKETRKVLRITSELFKASIENDLTSLTLARAKLRSICGDYDNDEKKSKVIDRKMWKLNSWYFLGLHYDVIGETEASKDCMKMALRQCISGNGDDIIQILPMLHMSRRDWFDDEEFESDDGFENENDFSEWYDASMSPEDMKNNIEEKLVSMKLTQLQEALRFRGLSSKGSKSVLKDRLRSAFFEEEGLQS
;
A
#
# COMPACT_ATOMS: atom_id res chain seq x y z
N MET A 1 52.75 -43.97 -10.16
CA MET A 1 51.94 -44.27 -11.36
C MET A 1 50.51 -43.85 -11.06
N ILE A 2 50.17 -42.61 -11.40
CA ILE A 2 48.84 -42.06 -11.69
C ILE A 2 49.16 -40.77 -12.44
N ILE A 3 48.61 -40.70 -13.64
CA ILE A 3 48.80 -39.66 -14.65
C ILE A 3 47.87 -38.51 -14.28
N LEU A 4 48.40 -37.28 -14.19
CA LEU A 4 47.57 -36.08 -14.22
C LEU A 4 48.01 -35.20 -15.39
N THR A 5 47.09 -35.15 -16.33
CA THR A 5 47.05 -34.47 -17.61
C THR A 5 47.09 -32.96 -17.47
N SER A 6 47.97 -32.36 -18.27
CA SER A 6 48.01 -30.96 -18.66
C SER A 6 46.68 -30.49 -19.25
N LEU A 7 46.20 -29.33 -18.79
CA LEU A 7 45.18 -28.53 -19.45
C LEU A 7 45.76 -27.13 -19.65
N GLU A 8 46.20 -26.90 -20.89
CA GLU A 8 46.58 -25.60 -21.44
C GLU A 8 45.34 -24.72 -21.54
N LEU A 9 45.33 -23.59 -20.85
CA LEU A 9 44.41 -22.48 -21.11
C LEU A 9 45.19 -21.39 -21.83
N GLY A 10 44.86 -21.22 -23.11
CA GLY A 10 45.48 -20.28 -24.02
C GLY A 10 45.36 -18.84 -23.56
N GLU A 11 46.51 -18.21 -23.34
CA GLU A 11 46.67 -16.76 -23.28
C GLU A 11 46.47 -16.20 -24.69
N THR A 12 45.34 -15.54 -24.93
CA THR A 12 45.15 -14.71 -26.12
C THR A 12 45.76 -13.34 -25.87
N PHE A 13 47.04 -13.21 -26.21
CA PHE A 13 47.72 -11.93 -26.38
C PHE A 13 47.01 -11.11 -27.47
N SER A 14 46.16 -10.17 -27.06
CA SER A 14 45.64 -9.13 -27.95
C SER A 14 46.63 -7.97 -27.97
N SER A 15 47.38 -7.87 -29.06
CA SER A 15 48.29 -6.75 -29.34
C SER A 15 47.57 -5.40 -29.28
N PRO A 16 48.18 -4.34 -28.72
CA PRO A 16 47.59 -3.02 -28.70
C PRO A 16 47.61 -2.41 -30.11
N SER A 17 46.42 -2.26 -30.70
CA SER A 17 46.22 -1.46 -31.91
C SER A 17 46.46 0.02 -31.58
N ASN A 18 47.63 0.53 -31.99
CA ASN A 18 47.91 1.96 -32.06
C ASN A 18 46.97 2.60 -33.09
N ASN A 19 45.84 3.12 -32.61
CA ASN A 19 45.01 4.06 -33.34
C ASN A 19 45.28 5.46 -32.79
N ASP A 20 46.28 6.13 -33.37
CA ASP A 20 46.49 7.57 -33.23
C ASP A 20 45.29 8.30 -33.85
N ARG A 21 44.25 8.49 -33.04
CA ARG A 21 43.16 9.43 -33.33
C ARG A 21 43.48 10.74 -32.61
N PRO A 22 43.37 11.89 -33.30
CA PRO A 22 43.66 13.19 -32.70
C PRO A 22 42.80 13.38 -31.44
N GLU A 23 43.45 13.75 -30.34
CA GLU A 23 42.83 14.00 -29.04
C GLU A 23 41.70 15.04 -29.20
N ARG A 24 40.47 14.55 -29.30
CA ARG A 24 39.30 15.43 -29.20
C ARG A 24 39.32 16.02 -27.80
N HIS A 25 39.40 17.35 -27.70
CA HIS A 25 39.25 18.10 -26.45
C HIS A 25 37.91 17.73 -25.81
N ILE A 26 37.94 16.79 -24.88
CA ILE A 26 36.79 16.41 -24.06
C ILE A 26 36.58 17.56 -23.06
N SER A 27 35.37 18.09 -22.98
CA SER A 27 35.05 19.16 -22.04
C SER A 27 35.23 18.69 -20.59
N ALA A 28 35.55 19.62 -19.68
CA ALA A 28 35.72 19.31 -18.26
C ALA A 28 34.51 18.55 -17.67
N SER A 29 33.30 18.82 -18.14
CA SER A 29 32.07 18.14 -17.68
C SER A 29 31.98 16.69 -18.16
N GLN A 30 32.47 16.38 -19.36
CA GLN A 30 32.51 15.01 -19.87
C GLN A 30 33.61 14.19 -19.18
N ARG A 31 34.75 14.82 -18.84
CA ARG A 31 35.81 14.18 -18.04
C ARG A 31 35.31 13.86 -16.63
N ALA A 32 34.66 14.82 -15.96
CA ALA A 32 34.05 14.60 -14.64
C ALA A 32 32.97 13.49 -14.64
N ARG A 33 32.17 13.38 -15.70
CA ARG A 33 31.19 12.29 -15.84
C ARG A 33 31.85 10.92 -15.97
N ARG A 34 32.91 10.80 -16.77
CA ARG A 34 33.66 9.54 -16.89
C ARG A 34 34.35 9.17 -15.60
N ASP A 35 34.96 10.13 -14.91
CA ASP A 35 35.65 9.88 -13.64
C ASP A 35 34.66 9.44 -12.56
N GLU A 36 33.45 10.02 -12.52
CA GLU A 36 32.39 9.57 -11.61
C GLU A 36 31.83 8.20 -11.99
N GLU A 37 31.74 7.88 -13.29
CA GLU A 37 31.30 6.57 -13.77
C GLU A 37 32.33 5.47 -13.49
N LEU A 38 33.63 5.78 -13.60
CA LEU A 38 34.74 4.94 -13.14
C LEU A 38 34.67 4.71 -11.63
N ARG A 39 34.50 5.78 -10.84
CA ARG A 39 34.30 5.66 -9.38
C ARG A 39 33.05 4.85 -9.02
N ARG A 40 31.99 4.90 -9.82
CA ARG A 40 30.81 4.03 -9.62
C ARG A 40 31.13 2.58 -9.90
N LYS A 41 31.85 2.28 -11.00
CA LYS A 41 32.26 0.91 -11.34
C LYS A 41 33.24 0.32 -10.32
N GLU A 42 34.16 1.12 -9.79
CA GLU A 42 35.06 0.71 -8.71
C GLU A 42 34.29 0.43 -7.40
N ARG A 43 33.32 1.28 -7.06
CA ARG A 43 32.45 1.10 -5.88
C ARG A 43 31.44 -0.04 -5.99
N VAL A 44 31.24 -0.65 -7.17
CA VAL A 44 30.36 -1.84 -7.32
C VAL A 44 30.94 -3.04 -6.56
N GLY A 45 32.26 -3.08 -6.33
CA GLY A 45 32.92 -4.09 -5.49
C GLY A 45 33.18 -3.66 -4.05
N GLU A 46 32.89 -2.40 -3.70
CA GLU A 46 33.06 -1.92 -2.33
C GLU A 46 31.86 -2.31 -1.44
N VAL A 47 32.18 -2.51 -0.17
CA VAL A 47 31.30 -2.89 0.94
C VAL A 47 30.01 -2.07 0.90
N ALA A 48 28.94 -2.64 0.35
CA ALA A 48 27.61 -2.10 0.53
C ALA A 48 27.17 -2.44 1.97
N PRO A 49 26.82 -1.46 2.80
CA PRO A 49 26.29 -1.72 4.14
C PRO A 49 25.12 -2.71 4.04
N GLY A 50 25.29 -3.89 4.66
CA GLY A 50 24.31 -5.00 4.61
C GLY A 50 24.56 -6.09 3.56
N LYS A 51 25.64 -6.04 2.77
CA LYS A 51 26.05 -7.12 1.83
C LYS A 51 27.46 -7.67 2.03
N THR A 52 28.24 -7.07 2.91
CA THR A 52 29.56 -7.60 3.29
C THR A 52 29.74 -7.49 4.79
N SER A 53 29.99 -8.64 5.42
CA SER A 53 30.32 -8.83 6.82
C SER A 53 31.52 -7.98 7.20
N ALA A 54 31.51 -7.46 8.43
CA ALA A 54 32.64 -6.74 9.03
C ALA A 54 33.86 -7.65 9.29
N ILE A 55 33.73 -8.96 9.13
CA ILE A 55 34.79 -9.95 9.31
C ILE A 55 35.45 -10.26 7.95
N PRO A 56 36.77 -9.99 7.79
CA PRO A 56 37.50 -10.32 6.57
C PRO A 56 37.39 -11.81 6.23
N GLY A 57 36.92 -12.13 5.02
CA GLY A 57 36.83 -13.50 4.51
C GLY A 57 35.54 -14.25 4.84
N ALA A 58 34.65 -13.70 5.66
CA ALA A 58 33.32 -14.27 5.83
C ALA A 58 32.45 -13.94 4.61
N LYS A 59 31.85 -14.96 4.00
CA LYS A 59 30.80 -14.79 3.00
C LYS A 59 29.51 -14.51 3.76
N ASP A 60 28.84 -13.42 3.43
CA ASP A 60 27.54 -13.10 4.03
C ASP A 60 26.57 -14.25 3.78
N PHE A 61 26.03 -14.80 4.86
CA PHE A 61 24.92 -15.71 4.78
C PHE A 61 23.71 -14.91 4.27
N GLU A 62 22.98 -15.43 3.28
CA GLU A 62 21.71 -14.85 2.88
C GLU A 62 20.83 -14.72 4.13
N LEU A 63 20.42 -13.49 4.47
CA LEU A 63 19.54 -13.22 5.60
C LEU A 63 18.18 -13.88 5.31
N ASN A 64 18.01 -15.11 5.80
CA ASN A 64 16.76 -15.82 5.71
C ASN A 64 15.83 -15.34 6.82
N VAL A 65 15.07 -14.28 6.53
CA VAL A 65 14.13 -13.64 7.48
C VAL A 65 13.22 -14.67 8.14
N LYS A 66 12.68 -15.64 7.38
CA LYS A 66 11.80 -16.69 7.91
C LYS A 66 12.50 -17.56 8.93
N ARG A 67 13.75 -17.94 8.66
CA ARG A 67 14.55 -18.73 9.60
C ARG A 67 14.88 -17.92 10.85
N THR A 68 15.31 -16.68 10.70
CA THR A 68 15.60 -15.79 11.83
C THR A 68 14.37 -15.55 12.71
N GLU A 69 13.19 -15.39 12.11
CA GLU A 69 11.93 -15.28 12.86
C GLU A 69 11.57 -16.57 13.61
N LEU A 70 11.81 -17.74 13.01
CA LEU A 70 11.59 -19.04 13.65
C LEU A 70 12.56 -19.25 14.82
N ASP A 71 13.84 -18.98 14.62
CA ASP A 71 14.88 -19.10 15.65
C ASP A 71 14.58 -18.13 16.81
N TRP A 72 14.19 -16.89 16.51
CA TRP A 72 13.76 -15.92 17.53
C TRP A 72 12.52 -16.39 18.31
N VAL A 73 11.52 -16.99 17.64
CA VAL A 73 10.35 -17.55 18.34
C VAL A 73 10.72 -18.74 19.22
N ALA A 74 11.67 -19.57 18.78
CA ALA A 74 12.18 -20.69 19.56
C ALA A 74 12.89 -20.21 20.84
N GLU A 75 13.60 -19.09 20.77
CA GLU A 75 14.31 -18.49 21.90
C GLU A 75 13.46 -17.54 22.75
N ALA A 76 12.34 -17.04 22.22
CA ALA A 76 11.45 -16.10 22.90
C ALA A 76 10.90 -16.69 24.20
N SER A 77 10.84 -15.85 25.24
CA SER A 77 10.24 -16.19 26.53
C SER A 77 8.77 -16.57 26.37
N GLY A 78 8.21 -17.33 27.33
CA GLY A 78 6.80 -17.71 27.30
C GLY A 78 5.86 -16.51 27.15
N THR A 79 6.19 -15.40 27.81
CA THR A 79 5.44 -14.13 27.70
C THR A 79 5.54 -13.50 26.31
N GLU A 80 6.73 -13.48 25.70
CA GLU A 80 6.90 -12.92 24.35
C GLU A 80 6.18 -13.73 23.27
N ARG A 81 6.11 -15.06 23.43
CA ARG A 81 5.31 -15.92 22.56
C ARG A 81 3.83 -15.59 22.65
N ILE A 82 3.30 -15.45 23.87
CA ILE A 82 1.90 -15.04 24.10
C ILE A 82 1.63 -13.67 23.49
N LEU A 83 2.54 -12.68 23.69
CA LEU A 83 2.40 -11.35 23.09
C LEU A 83 2.35 -11.40 21.56
N LYS A 84 3.21 -12.22 20.93
CA LYS A 84 3.23 -12.41 19.47
C LYS A 84 1.94 -13.05 18.97
N GLU A 85 1.46 -14.09 19.65
CA GLU A 85 0.23 -14.80 19.29
C GLU A 85 -0.99 -13.87 19.39
N LEU A 86 -1.13 -13.14 20.50
CA LEU A 86 -2.21 -12.17 20.69
C LEU A 86 -2.14 -11.03 19.66
N HIS A 87 -0.94 -10.53 19.35
CA HIS A 87 -0.76 -9.52 18.32
C HIS A 87 -1.18 -10.04 16.93
N SER A 88 -0.72 -11.23 16.55
CA SER A 88 -1.09 -11.86 15.27
C SER A 88 -2.59 -12.10 15.17
N LYS A 89 -3.22 -12.60 16.25
CA LYS A 89 -4.67 -12.78 16.33
C LYS A 89 -5.41 -11.45 16.19
N GLY A 90 -4.99 -10.41 16.92
CA GLY A 90 -5.61 -9.09 16.83
C GLY A 90 -5.49 -8.48 15.44
N MET A 91 -4.33 -8.62 14.79
CA MET A 91 -4.12 -8.18 13.42
C MET A 91 -4.97 -8.97 12.43
N GLU A 92 -5.02 -10.30 12.53
CA GLU A 92 -5.85 -11.14 11.66
C GLU A 92 -7.33 -10.78 11.78
N SER A 93 -7.86 -10.67 13.01
CA SER A 93 -9.23 -10.22 13.25
C SER A 93 -9.48 -8.83 12.65
N LEU A 94 -8.53 -7.91 12.74
CA LEU A 94 -8.62 -6.58 12.10
C LEU A 94 -8.67 -6.67 10.57
N ARG A 95 -7.85 -7.53 9.94
CA ARG A 95 -7.88 -7.75 8.48
C ARG A 95 -9.20 -8.36 8.02
N LEU A 96 -9.79 -9.22 8.85
CA LEU A 96 -11.10 -9.83 8.64
C LEU A 96 -12.26 -8.91 9.06
N LEU A 97 -11.97 -7.66 9.43
CA LEU A 97 -12.94 -6.63 9.83
C LEU A 97 -13.74 -7.01 11.10
N ARG A 98 -13.24 -7.94 11.90
CA ARG A 98 -13.83 -8.41 13.17
C ARG A 98 -13.31 -7.56 14.33
N LEU A 99 -13.82 -6.35 14.45
CA LEU A 99 -13.33 -5.34 15.39
C LEU A 99 -13.43 -5.75 16.87
N ASP A 100 -14.50 -6.45 17.26
CA ASP A 100 -14.68 -6.89 18.65
C ASP A 100 -13.64 -7.94 19.05
N GLU A 101 -13.39 -8.94 18.20
CA GLU A 101 -12.35 -9.95 18.39
C GLU A 101 -10.95 -9.31 18.43
N ALA A 102 -10.70 -8.34 17.54
CA ALA A 102 -9.45 -7.60 17.52
C ALA A 102 -9.25 -6.80 18.81
N ASN A 103 -10.29 -6.13 19.30
CA ASN A 103 -10.26 -5.37 20.55
C ASN A 103 -9.98 -6.29 21.75
N GLU A 104 -10.62 -7.46 21.81
CA GLU A 104 -10.37 -8.43 22.88
C GLU A 104 -8.90 -8.89 22.88
N ALA A 105 -8.36 -9.26 21.71
CA ALA A 105 -6.97 -9.68 21.59
C ALA A 105 -5.98 -8.57 22.02
N PHE A 106 -6.21 -7.32 21.59
CA PHE A 106 -5.37 -6.19 21.99
C PHE A 106 -5.53 -5.82 23.48
N ASN A 107 -6.72 -5.98 24.07
CA ASN A 107 -6.92 -5.76 25.50
C ASN A 107 -6.16 -6.79 26.35
N GLN A 108 -6.17 -8.07 25.96
CA GLN A 108 -5.37 -9.11 26.63
C GLN A 108 -3.87 -8.80 26.52
N LEU A 109 -3.42 -8.30 25.35
CA LEU A 109 -2.05 -7.86 25.17
C LEU A 109 -1.69 -6.72 26.14
N TYR A 110 -2.57 -5.73 26.25
CA TYR A 110 -2.37 -4.56 27.12
C TYR A 110 -2.30 -4.92 28.60
N GLN A 111 -3.00 -5.98 29.04
CA GLN A 111 -2.89 -6.51 30.41
C GLN A 111 -1.50 -7.09 30.72
N ILE A 112 -0.87 -7.72 29.73
CA ILE A 112 0.45 -8.33 29.89
C ILE A 112 1.55 -7.27 29.78
N LYS A 113 1.48 -6.41 28.76
CA LYS A 113 2.48 -5.38 28.50
C LYS A 113 1.79 -4.05 28.17
N PRO A 114 1.51 -3.23 29.20
CA PRO A 114 0.99 -1.89 29.01
C PRO A 114 1.91 -1.11 28.06
N ASN A 115 1.32 -0.40 27.10
CA ASN A 115 2.01 0.40 26.07
C ASN A 115 2.52 -0.36 24.84
N SER A 116 2.26 -1.66 24.69
CA SER A 116 2.55 -2.38 23.44
C SER A 116 1.40 -2.30 22.45
N TYR A 117 1.71 -2.11 21.17
CA TYR A 117 0.76 -2.08 20.04
C TYR A 117 -0.43 -1.11 20.25
N CYS A 118 -0.16 0.03 20.88
CA CYS A 118 -1.18 1.01 21.20
C CYS A 118 -1.80 1.66 19.96
N TRP A 119 -1.06 1.73 18.86
CA TRP A 119 -1.58 2.31 17.62
C TRP A 119 -2.68 1.46 16.98
N GLN A 120 -2.48 0.14 16.81
CA GLN A 120 -3.50 -0.76 16.26
C GLN A 120 -4.74 -0.85 17.16
N ALA A 121 -4.53 -0.90 18.48
CA ALA A 121 -5.62 -0.85 19.45
C ALA A 121 -6.43 0.46 19.34
N GLY A 122 -5.76 1.59 19.13
CA GLY A 122 -6.40 2.88 18.90
C GLY A 122 -7.29 2.89 17.66
N ILE A 123 -6.82 2.32 16.54
CA ILE A 123 -7.60 2.19 15.30
C ILE A 123 -8.88 1.36 15.55
N VAL A 124 -8.74 0.21 16.22
CA VAL A 124 -9.89 -0.64 16.55
C VAL A 124 -10.91 0.13 17.39
N LYS A 125 -10.45 0.79 18.47
CA LYS A 125 -11.32 1.60 19.34
C LYS A 125 -12.02 2.73 18.60
N PHE A 126 -11.33 3.39 17.67
CA PHE A 126 -11.92 4.44 16.84
C PHE A 126 -13.13 3.93 16.05
N TYR A 127 -13.00 2.76 15.40
CA TYR A 127 -14.08 2.15 14.63
C TYR A 127 -15.16 1.48 15.50
N LEU A 128 -14.84 1.13 16.75
CA LEU A 128 -15.81 0.78 17.78
C LEU A 128 -16.51 2.00 18.41
N GLN A 129 -16.19 3.21 17.95
CA GLN A 129 -16.73 4.49 18.43
C GLN A 129 -16.33 4.83 19.89
N ASP A 130 -15.33 4.14 20.44
CA ASP A 130 -14.65 4.51 21.70
C ASP A 130 -13.58 5.57 21.41
N TYR A 131 -14.02 6.77 21.04
CA TYR A 131 -13.10 7.85 20.62
C TYR A 131 -12.17 8.33 21.75
N HIS A 132 -12.62 8.24 23.01
CA HIS A 132 -11.78 8.61 24.15
C HIS A 132 -10.68 7.58 24.38
N GLY A 133 -11.05 6.29 24.44
CA GLY A 133 -10.07 5.21 24.57
C GLY A 133 -9.11 5.16 23.38
N ALA A 134 -9.61 5.44 22.17
CA ALA A 134 -8.76 5.55 20.98
C ALA A 134 -7.74 6.68 21.12
N ALA A 135 -8.16 7.89 21.51
CA ALA A 135 -7.26 9.03 21.72
C ALA A 135 -6.21 8.75 22.80
N GLU A 136 -6.58 8.09 23.89
CA GLU A 136 -5.62 7.63 24.92
C GLU A 136 -4.57 6.67 24.35
N CYS A 137 -5.00 5.69 23.56
CA CYS A 137 -4.10 4.76 22.90
C CYS A 137 -3.11 5.48 21.97
N PHE A 138 -3.59 6.42 21.15
CA PHE A 138 -2.74 7.19 20.25
C PHE A 138 -1.77 8.10 21.01
N ALA A 139 -2.21 8.80 22.06
CA ALA A 139 -1.33 9.65 22.86
C ALA A 139 -0.24 8.85 23.59
N LYS A 140 -0.59 7.68 24.15
CA LYS A 140 0.40 6.78 24.77
C LYS A 140 1.42 6.26 23.75
N ASN A 141 0.96 5.89 22.55
CA ASN A 141 1.85 5.45 21.48
C ASN A 141 2.78 6.57 21.01
N ALA A 142 2.23 7.78 20.86
CA ALA A 142 3.01 8.97 20.50
C ALA A 142 4.11 9.24 21.54
N ASN A 143 3.77 9.26 22.83
CA ASN A 143 4.74 9.47 23.90
C ASN A 143 5.85 8.40 23.91
N TYR A 144 5.47 7.13 23.70
CA TYR A 144 6.44 6.04 23.63
C TYR A 144 7.38 6.19 22.42
N TYR A 145 6.84 6.51 21.24
CA TYR A 145 7.63 6.73 20.02
C TYR A 145 8.56 7.94 20.16
N GLU A 146 8.00 9.07 20.60
CA GLU A 146 8.70 10.35 20.76
C GLU A 146 9.84 10.24 21.78
N SER A 147 9.61 9.60 22.93
CA SER A 147 10.65 9.38 23.93
C SER A 147 11.75 8.43 23.45
N ARG A 148 11.40 7.43 22.62
CA ARG A 148 12.36 6.43 22.13
C ARG A 148 13.20 6.93 20.97
N PHE A 149 12.61 7.71 20.06
CA PHE A 149 13.26 8.10 18.80
C PHE A 149 13.60 9.59 18.73
N GLY A 150 13.09 10.42 19.63
CA GLY A 150 13.28 11.88 19.58
C GLY A 150 12.66 12.51 18.34
N GLN A 151 11.65 11.87 17.75
CA GLN A 151 10.96 12.30 16.53
C GLN A 151 9.46 12.39 16.78
N ILE A 152 8.81 13.35 16.14
CA ILE A 152 7.37 13.57 16.26
C ILE A 152 6.60 12.35 15.73
N ALA A 153 5.68 11.83 16.53
CA ALA A 153 4.80 10.71 16.17
C ALA A 153 3.58 11.24 15.38
N THR A 154 3.83 11.73 14.16
CA THR A 154 2.83 12.49 13.39
C THR A 154 1.56 11.70 13.11
N GLU A 155 1.68 10.40 12.82
CA GLU A 155 0.54 9.57 12.45
C GLU A 155 -0.38 9.32 13.66
N GLU A 156 0.21 9.02 14.82
CA GLU A 156 -0.49 8.92 16.09
C GLU A 156 -1.20 10.23 16.44
N ARG A 157 -0.54 11.37 16.24
CA ARG A 157 -1.12 12.69 16.47
C ARG A 157 -2.31 12.97 15.55
N ILE A 158 -2.19 12.68 14.25
CA ILE A 158 -3.31 12.81 13.29
C ILE A 158 -4.52 12.01 13.78
N TRP A 159 -4.31 10.77 14.21
CA TRP A 159 -5.39 9.91 14.69
C TRP A 159 -6.00 10.38 16.01
N ARG A 160 -5.19 10.86 16.96
CA ARG A 160 -5.67 11.53 18.17
C ARG A 160 -6.52 12.75 17.82
N ASP A 161 -6.05 13.60 16.90
CA ASP A 161 -6.73 14.82 16.49
C ASP A 161 -8.04 14.50 15.76
N ALA A 162 -8.07 13.43 14.98
CA ALA A 162 -9.31 12.90 14.39
C ALA A 162 -10.33 12.51 15.47
N CYS A 163 -9.89 11.88 16.57
CA CYS A 163 -10.75 11.59 17.72
C CYS A 163 -11.25 12.89 18.36
N GLU A 164 -10.39 13.89 18.54
CA GLU A 164 -10.75 15.19 19.11
C GLU A 164 -11.83 15.89 18.28
N VAL A 165 -11.61 16.02 16.97
CA VAL A 165 -12.57 16.63 16.05
C VAL A 165 -13.91 15.90 16.09
N LYS A 166 -13.91 14.56 16.10
CA LYS A 166 -15.14 13.77 16.23
C LYS A 166 -15.85 14.06 17.57
N LEU A 167 -15.11 14.04 18.67
CA LEU A 167 -15.64 14.32 20.01
C LEU A 167 -16.22 15.74 20.11
N MET A 168 -15.58 16.74 19.50
CA MET A 168 -16.11 18.11 19.43
C MET A 168 -17.46 18.14 18.68
N ASN A 169 -17.56 17.46 17.55
CA ASN A 169 -18.81 17.43 16.76
C ASN A 169 -19.93 16.62 17.42
N LEU A 170 -19.60 15.57 18.17
CA LEU A 170 -20.57 14.85 19.02
C LEU A 170 -21.01 15.71 20.22
N SER A 171 -20.08 16.44 20.85
CA SER A 171 -20.33 17.22 22.06
C SER A 171 -21.23 18.43 21.83
N LYS A 172 -21.18 19.04 20.63
CA LYS A 172 -22.16 20.06 20.18
C LYS A 172 -23.62 19.62 20.38
N ARG A 173 -23.87 18.30 20.49
CA ARG A 173 -25.21 17.74 20.67
C ARG A 173 -25.59 17.42 22.12
N LYS A 174 -24.68 17.29 23.12
CA LYS A 174 -25.06 17.03 24.54
C LYS A 174 -23.97 16.90 25.63
N TYR A 175 -22.66 17.09 25.39
CA TYR A 175 -21.64 16.72 26.40
C TYR A 175 -20.62 17.82 26.73
N LYS A 176 -20.17 17.84 27.99
CA LYS A 176 -19.04 18.64 28.47
C LYS A 176 -17.80 18.28 27.64
N SER A 177 -17.05 19.30 27.20
CA SER A 177 -15.80 19.14 26.45
C SER A 177 -14.83 18.26 27.24
N ILE A 178 -14.68 17.01 26.80
CA ILE A 178 -13.60 16.14 27.25
C ILE A 178 -12.48 16.32 26.23
N LYS A 179 -11.39 16.95 26.64
CA LYS A 179 -10.20 17.07 25.81
C LYS A 179 -9.42 15.76 25.88
N PRO A 180 -9.04 15.15 24.75
CA PRO A 180 -8.19 13.98 24.77
C PRO A 180 -6.82 14.28 25.38
N PRO A 181 -6.12 13.26 25.90
CA PRO A 181 -4.78 13.44 26.43
C PRO A 181 -3.80 13.95 25.37
N LEU A 182 -2.94 14.89 25.77
CA LEU A 182 -1.92 15.48 24.91
C LEU A 182 -0.64 14.63 24.90
N ALA A 183 0.09 14.69 23.79
CA ALA A 183 1.43 14.13 23.68
C ALA A 183 2.44 15.05 24.40
N GLN A 184 3.58 14.50 24.83
CA GLN A 184 4.58 15.19 25.66
C GLN A 184 5.43 16.19 24.88
N LEU A 185 5.76 15.92 23.61
CA LEU A 185 6.57 16.86 22.83
C LEU A 185 5.72 18.02 22.34
N ASP A 186 6.25 19.22 22.52
CA ASP A 186 5.66 20.42 21.95
C ASP A 186 6.05 20.55 20.47
N GLU A 187 5.06 20.77 19.60
CA GLU A 187 5.29 20.93 18.15
C GLU A 187 6.09 22.19 17.83
N GLU A 188 6.11 23.15 18.75
CA GLU A 188 6.80 24.43 18.64
C GLU A 188 8.28 24.36 19.03
N ASP A 189 8.78 23.21 19.47
CA ASP A 189 10.21 23.04 19.70
C ASP A 189 10.97 23.14 18.38
N LEU A 190 11.63 24.28 18.18
CA LEU A 190 12.42 24.61 16.98
C LEU A 190 13.55 23.60 16.74
N LEU A 191 13.93 22.82 17.76
CA LEU A 191 14.97 21.79 17.67
C LEU A 191 14.41 20.41 17.33
N ALA A 192 13.09 20.20 17.39
CA ALA A 192 12.48 18.91 17.08
C ALA A 192 12.57 18.60 15.57
N PRO A 193 12.91 17.35 15.19
CA PRO A 193 12.87 16.92 13.80
C PRO A 193 11.47 17.10 13.22
N LYS A 194 11.37 17.83 12.10
CA LYS A 194 10.10 18.06 11.41
C LYS A 194 9.70 16.84 10.59
N GLU A 195 8.40 16.57 10.52
CA GLU A 195 7.84 15.55 9.63
C GLU A 195 8.25 15.82 8.17
N THR A 196 8.92 14.84 7.57
CA THR A 196 9.43 14.93 6.20
C THR A 196 8.44 14.37 5.17
N ARG A 197 7.53 13.48 5.59
CA ARG A 197 6.53 12.87 4.73
C ARG A 197 5.47 13.90 4.35
N LYS A 198 5.49 14.33 3.09
CA LYS A 198 4.64 15.41 2.56
C LYS A 198 3.17 15.26 2.91
N VAL A 199 2.58 14.07 2.70
CA VAL A 199 1.16 13.81 2.93
C VAL A 199 0.82 13.95 4.41
N LEU A 200 1.57 13.28 5.30
CA LEU A 200 1.31 13.34 6.75
C LEU A 200 1.48 14.74 7.32
N ARG A 201 2.47 15.51 6.85
CA ARG A 201 2.61 16.91 7.27
C ARG A 201 1.37 17.74 6.92
N ILE A 202 0.86 17.63 5.69
CA ILE A 202 -0.34 18.36 5.26
C ILE A 202 -1.59 17.86 6.01
N THR A 203 -1.68 16.55 6.25
CA THR A 203 -2.77 15.96 7.05
C THR A 203 -2.74 16.48 8.49
N SER A 204 -1.58 16.56 9.11
CA SER A 204 -1.42 17.13 10.45
C SER A 204 -1.87 18.61 10.47
N GLU A 205 -1.45 19.41 9.48
CA GLU A 205 -1.95 20.80 9.30
C GLU A 205 -3.49 20.85 9.19
N LEU A 206 -4.11 19.91 8.46
CA LEU A 206 -5.57 19.83 8.27
C LEU A 206 -6.31 19.60 9.59
N PHE A 207 -5.90 18.59 10.37
CA PHE A 207 -6.56 18.25 11.62
C PHE A 207 -6.32 19.32 12.70
N LYS A 208 -5.10 19.86 12.78
CA LYS A 208 -4.77 20.97 13.67
C LYS A 208 -5.61 22.21 13.39
N ALA A 209 -5.71 22.64 12.12
CA ALA A 209 -6.56 23.75 11.72
C ALA A 209 -8.05 23.51 12.04
N SER A 210 -8.50 22.25 12.03
CA SER A 210 -9.87 21.88 12.41
C SER A 210 -10.12 22.05 13.91
N ILE A 211 -9.17 21.65 14.75
CA ILE A 211 -9.24 21.82 16.21
C ILE A 211 -9.22 23.32 16.57
N GLU A 212 -8.34 24.08 15.91
CA GLU A 212 -8.17 25.52 16.12
C GLU A 212 -9.29 26.36 15.50
N ASN A 213 -10.17 25.76 14.68
CA ASN A 213 -11.19 26.43 13.87
C ASN A 213 -10.61 27.50 12.91
N ASP A 214 -9.39 27.31 12.41
CA ASP A 214 -8.80 28.16 11.38
C ASP A 214 -9.27 27.72 9.98
N LEU A 215 -10.32 28.38 9.48
CA LEU A 215 -10.92 28.09 8.17
C LEU A 215 -9.95 28.32 7.00
N THR A 216 -8.98 29.24 7.15
CA THR A 216 -8.04 29.57 6.07
C THR A 216 -7.03 28.44 5.91
N SER A 217 -6.40 28.03 7.01
CA SER A 217 -5.46 26.90 7.02
C SER A 217 -6.16 25.59 6.67
N LEU A 218 -7.39 25.39 7.12
CA LEU A 218 -8.22 24.24 6.78
C LEU A 218 -8.44 24.13 5.26
N THR A 219 -8.92 25.20 4.65
CA THR A 219 -9.18 25.25 3.19
C THR A 219 -7.90 25.01 2.40
N LEU A 220 -6.80 25.62 2.82
CA LEU A 220 -5.49 25.44 2.18
C LEU A 220 -4.99 23.99 2.29
N ALA A 221 -5.08 23.37 3.47
CA ALA A 221 -4.65 22.00 3.69
C ALA A 221 -5.50 20.99 2.86
N ARG A 222 -6.82 21.19 2.78
CA ARG A 222 -7.71 20.43 1.90
C ARG A 222 -7.31 20.55 0.43
N ALA A 223 -7.04 21.77 -0.05
CA ALA A 223 -6.61 22.00 -1.42
C ALA A 223 -5.26 21.34 -1.71
N LYS A 224 -4.31 21.41 -0.77
CA LYS A 224 -3.01 20.72 -0.87
C LYS A 224 -3.18 19.20 -0.98
N LEU A 225 -4.01 18.56 -0.14
CA LEU A 225 -4.26 17.11 -0.24
C LEU A 225 -4.93 16.73 -1.57
N ARG A 226 -5.96 17.47 -1.98
CA ARG A 226 -6.63 17.26 -3.28
C ARG A 226 -5.65 17.36 -4.46
N SER A 227 -4.69 18.29 -4.41
CA SER A 227 -3.65 18.39 -5.46
C SER A 227 -2.75 17.16 -5.57
N ILE A 228 -2.58 16.39 -4.47
CA ILE A 228 -1.79 15.16 -4.46
C ILE A 228 -2.60 13.99 -5.01
N CYS A 229 -3.90 13.95 -4.72
CA CYS A 229 -4.84 12.99 -5.30
C CYS A 229 -4.77 12.99 -6.83
N GLY A 230 -4.62 14.18 -7.42
CA GLY A 230 -4.61 14.42 -8.87
C GLY A 230 -5.99 14.27 -9.48
N ASP A 231 -6.09 14.56 -10.78
CA ASP A 231 -7.32 14.34 -11.53
C ASP A 231 -7.63 12.83 -11.65
N TYR A 232 -8.90 12.51 -11.89
CA TYR A 232 -9.42 11.15 -12.08
C TYR A 232 -8.77 10.42 -13.27
N ASP A 233 -8.00 11.12 -14.11
CA ASP A 233 -7.49 10.60 -15.35
C ASP A 233 -6.56 9.37 -15.18
N ASN A 234 -7.06 8.28 -15.76
CA ASN A 234 -6.54 6.92 -15.92
C ASN A 234 -5.22 6.84 -16.70
N ASP A 235 -4.28 7.75 -16.46
CA ASP A 235 -2.95 7.71 -17.06
C ASP A 235 -2.09 6.63 -16.32
N GLU A 236 -2.59 5.38 -16.29
CA GLU A 236 -1.96 4.19 -15.71
C GLU A 236 -0.52 4.01 -16.21
N LYS A 237 -0.24 4.48 -17.43
CA LYS A 237 1.08 4.42 -18.05
C LYS A 237 2.13 5.28 -17.32
N LYS A 238 1.73 6.29 -16.53
CA LYS A 238 2.64 7.16 -15.76
C LYS A 238 2.73 6.84 -14.27
N SER A 239 1.92 5.93 -13.71
CA SER A 239 1.84 5.67 -12.26
C SER A 239 2.77 4.55 -11.75
N LYS A 240 3.79 4.15 -12.52
CA LYS A 240 4.70 3.05 -12.14
C LYS A 240 5.57 3.31 -10.90
N VAL A 241 5.54 4.51 -10.34
CA VAL A 241 6.25 4.83 -9.09
C VAL A 241 5.34 4.50 -7.91
N ILE A 242 5.64 3.41 -7.19
CA ILE A 242 4.87 2.90 -6.03
C ILE A 242 4.61 4.02 -5.01
N ASP A 243 5.59 4.89 -4.77
CA ASP A 243 5.46 6.01 -3.84
C ASP A 243 4.32 6.97 -4.20
N ARG A 244 4.07 7.18 -5.50
CA ARG A 244 2.98 8.06 -5.96
C ARG A 244 1.62 7.44 -5.67
N LYS A 245 1.47 6.11 -5.80
CA LYS A 245 0.25 5.40 -5.43
C LYS A 245 0.00 5.49 -3.92
N MET A 246 1.03 5.28 -3.11
CA MET A 246 0.92 5.42 -1.66
C MET A 246 0.59 6.86 -1.23
N TRP A 247 1.12 7.88 -1.90
CA TRP A 247 0.75 9.26 -1.61
C TRP A 247 -0.70 9.56 -1.96
N LYS A 248 -1.19 9.06 -3.09
CA LYS A 248 -2.61 9.18 -3.49
C LYS A 248 -3.51 8.46 -2.49
N LEU A 249 -3.20 7.21 -2.15
CA LEU A 249 -3.93 6.42 -1.15
C LEU A 249 -4.05 7.16 0.18
N ASN A 250 -2.91 7.59 0.75
CA ASN A 250 -2.91 8.31 2.02
C ASN A 250 -3.68 9.63 1.93
N SER A 251 -3.54 10.38 0.82
CA SER A 251 -4.22 11.66 0.66
C SER A 251 -5.73 11.49 0.59
N TRP A 252 -6.22 10.54 -0.21
CA TRP A 252 -7.65 10.22 -0.28
C TRP A 252 -8.18 9.71 1.06
N TYR A 253 -7.45 8.79 1.70
CA TYR A 253 -7.85 8.22 2.96
C TYR A 253 -8.00 9.27 4.06
N PHE A 254 -6.96 10.09 4.30
CA PHE A 254 -7.00 11.09 5.36
C PHE A 254 -7.98 12.24 5.08
N LEU A 255 -8.19 12.58 3.81
CA LEU A 255 -9.21 13.54 3.41
C LEU A 255 -10.62 12.98 3.69
N GLY A 256 -10.86 11.71 3.37
CA GLY A 256 -12.11 11.04 3.72
C GLY A 256 -12.32 10.94 5.23
N LEU A 257 -11.28 10.53 5.97
CA LEU A 257 -11.33 10.46 7.43
C LEU A 257 -11.69 11.83 8.03
N HIS A 258 -11.11 12.91 7.51
CA HIS A 258 -11.45 14.27 7.91
C HIS A 258 -12.93 14.58 7.70
N TYR A 259 -13.45 14.32 6.50
CA TYR A 259 -14.87 14.52 6.18
C TYR A 259 -15.81 13.69 7.09
N ASP A 260 -15.48 12.43 7.39
CA ASP A 260 -16.26 11.61 8.33
C ASP A 260 -16.29 12.23 9.74
N VAL A 261 -15.14 12.68 10.26
CA VAL A 261 -15.09 13.18 11.63
C VAL A 261 -15.80 14.52 11.83
N ILE A 262 -15.95 15.31 10.76
CA ILE A 262 -16.75 16.53 10.77
C ILE A 262 -18.23 16.33 10.42
N GLY A 263 -18.59 15.14 9.92
CA GLY A 263 -19.97 14.79 9.56
C GLY A 263 -20.36 15.11 8.12
N GLU A 264 -19.41 15.37 7.23
CA GLU A 264 -19.64 15.47 5.79
C GLU A 264 -19.59 14.07 5.16
N THR A 265 -20.68 13.29 5.29
CA THR A 265 -20.72 11.86 4.95
C THR A 265 -20.48 11.57 3.48
N GLU A 266 -21.12 12.31 2.56
CA GLU A 266 -20.98 12.08 1.12
C GLU A 266 -19.55 12.33 0.64
N ALA A 267 -18.96 13.48 1.02
CA ALA A 267 -17.58 13.79 0.67
C ALA A 267 -16.59 12.76 1.24
N SER A 268 -16.88 12.21 2.42
CA SER A 268 -16.10 11.11 3.00
C SER A 268 -16.21 9.83 2.18
N LYS A 269 -17.44 9.44 1.82
CA LYS A 269 -17.74 8.24 1.03
C LYS A 269 -17.00 8.29 -0.32
N ASP A 270 -17.05 9.42 -1.01
CA ASP A 270 -16.32 9.63 -2.28
C ASP A 270 -14.81 9.45 -2.11
N CYS A 271 -14.24 10.09 -1.09
CA CYS A 271 -12.81 9.96 -0.80
C CYS A 271 -12.42 8.53 -0.45
N MET A 272 -13.25 7.79 0.28
CA MET A 272 -12.99 6.39 0.65
C MET A 272 -13.08 5.45 -0.55
N LYS A 273 -14.07 5.64 -1.44
CA LYS A 273 -14.15 4.93 -2.72
C LYS A 273 -12.87 5.14 -3.53
N MET A 274 -12.38 6.38 -3.61
CA MET A 274 -11.14 6.71 -4.31
C MET A 274 -9.91 6.11 -3.64
N ALA A 275 -9.83 6.12 -2.31
CA ALA A 275 -8.76 5.48 -1.56
C ALA A 275 -8.73 3.96 -1.82
N LEU A 276 -9.88 3.30 -1.83
CA LEU A 276 -10.00 1.87 -2.09
C LEU A 276 -9.48 1.50 -3.49
N ARG A 277 -9.77 2.31 -4.51
CA ARG A 277 -9.20 2.15 -5.87
C ARG A 277 -7.67 2.23 -5.92
N GLN A 278 -7.03 2.90 -4.94
CA GLN A 278 -5.57 2.98 -4.86
C GLN A 278 -4.93 1.81 -4.09
N CYS A 279 -5.71 0.98 -3.39
CA CYS A 279 -5.18 -0.17 -2.67
C CYS A 279 -4.56 -1.18 -3.67
N ILE A 280 -3.33 -1.62 -3.39
CA ILE A 280 -2.62 -2.54 -4.26
C ILE A 280 -3.07 -3.96 -3.94
N SER A 281 -3.70 -4.64 -4.89
CA SER A 281 -4.00 -6.08 -4.77
C SER A 281 -2.70 -6.87 -4.60
N GLY A 282 -2.43 -7.39 -3.40
CA GLY A 282 -1.35 -8.36 -3.16
C GLY A 282 -0.50 -8.18 -1.91
N ASN A 283 -0.57 -7.04 -1.20
CA ASN A 283 0.18 -6.82 0.05
C ASN A 283 -0.75 -6.39 1.19
N GLY A 284 -1.62 -7.31 1.63
CA GLY A 284 -2.52 -7.10 2.76
C GLY A 284 -1.84 -7.04 4.14
N ASP A 285 -0.50 -7.00 4.18
CA ASP A 285 0.23 -6.91 5.45
C ASP A 285 0.27 -5.49 6.02
N ASP A 286 0.24 -4.47 5.17
CA ASP A 286 0.21 -3.09 5.60
C ASP A 286 -1.22 -2.64 5.91
N ILE A 287 -1.46 -2.28 7.16
CA ILE A 287 -2.75 -1.86 7.68
C ILE A 287 -3.32 -0.66 6.92
N ILE A 288 -2.49 0.26 6.39
CA ILE A 288 -2.97 1.44 5.64
C ILE A 288 -3.77 1.04 4.38
N GLN A 289 -3.47 -0.11 3.80
CA GLN A 289 -4.18 -0.63 2.63
C GLN A 289 -5.56 -1.22 3.01
N ILE A 290 -5.76 -1.54 4.29
CA ILE A 290 -7.01 -2.09 4.83
C ILE A 290 -7.92 -0.97 5.34
N LEU A 291 -7.35 0.17 5.76
CA LEU A 291 -8.12 1.25 6.38
C LEU A 291 -9.29 1.77 5.52
N PRO A 292 -9.18 1.96 4.19
CA PRO A 292 -10.33 2.36 3.37
C PRO A 292 -11.46 1.32 3.42
N MET A 293 -11.13 0.04 3.23
CA MET A 293 -12.10 -1.06 3.28
C MET A 293 -12.76 -1.15 4.66
N LEU A 294 -11.96 -1.10 5.73
CA LEU A 294 -12.46 -1.08 7.10
C LEU A 294 -13.41 0.10 7.35
N HIS A 295 -13.06 1.28 6.85
CA HIS A 295 -13.89 2.47 7.00
C HIS A 295 -15.24 2.31 6.29
N MET A 296 -15.23 1.90 5.02
CA MET A 296 -16.43 1.68 4.24
C MET A 296 -17.33 0.60 4.85
N SER A 297 -16.75 -0.52 5.31
CA SER A 297 -17.51 -1.61 5.93
C SER A 297 -18.13 -1.17 7.25
N ARG A 298 -17.42 -0.38 8.06
CA ARG A 298 -17.94 0.04 9.35
C ARG A 298 -19.07 1.08 9.23
N ARG A 299 -19.10 1.82 8.13
CA ARG A 299 -20.10 2.84 7.82
C ARG A 299 -21.24 2.34 6.94
N ASP A 300 -21.16 1.09 6.48
CA ASP A 300 -22.16 0.45 5.61
C ASP A 300 -22.34 1.16 4.26
N TRP A 301 -21.25 1.69 3.69
CA TRP A 301 -21.29 2.50 2.46
C TRP A 301 -21.17 1.70 1.16
N PHE A 302 -21.31 0.37 1.22
CA PHE A 302 -21.26 -0.48 0.02
C PHE A 302 -22.60 -0.58 -0.71
N ASP A 303 -23.71 -0.36 -0.01
CA ASP A 303 -25.05 -0.71 -0.52
C ASP A 303 -25.80 0.48 -1.16
N ASP A 304 -25.35 1.71 -0.94
CA ASP A 304 -26.13 2.91 -1.27
C ASP A 304 -26.08 3.34 -2.74
N GLU A 305 -25.09 2.88 -3.51
CA GLU A 305 -24.97 3.22 -4.93
C GLU A 305 -24.44 2.01 -5.69
N GLU A 306 -25.27 1.49 -6.60
CA GLU A 306 -24.79 0.76 -7.78
C GLU A 306 -23.58 1.55 -8.28
N PHE A 307 -22.41 0.92 -8.30
CA PHE A 307 -21.17 1.57 -8.71
C PHE A 307 -21.43 2.01 -10.16
N GLU A 308 -21.94 3.23 -10.36
CA GLU A 308 -21.93 3.90 -11.65
C GLU A 308 -20.45 4.07 -11.91
N SER A 309 -19.86 3.02 -12.46
CA SER A 309 -18.64 3.07 -13.20
C SER A 309 -18.98 3.98 -14.38
N ASP A 310 -18.98 5.28 -14.12
CA ASP A 310 -18.61 6.33 -15.07
C ASP A 310 -17.11 6.24 -15.40
N ASP A 311 -16.52 5.06 -15.18
CA ASP A 311 -15.46 4.60 -16.02
C ASP A 311 -16.13 4.35 -17.38
N GLY A 312 -15.93 5.29 -18.32
CA GLY A 312 -15.97 5.01 -19.76
C GLY A 312 -14.97 3.92 -20.20
N PHE A 313 -14.70 2.93 -19.35
CA PHE A 313 -14.75 1.56 -19.79
C PHE A 313 -16.17 1.31 -20.29
N GLU A 314 -16.41 1.68 -21.55
CA GLU A 314 -17.06 0.72 -22.43
C GLU A 314 -16.45 -0.63 -22.07
N ASN A 315 -17.24 -1.42 -21.36
CA ASN A 315 -16.94 -2.80 -21.14
C ASN A 315 -16.93 -3.35 -22.57
N GLU A 316 -15.78 -3.36 -23.27
CA GLU A 316 -15.59 -4.11 -24.52
C GLU A 316 -15.82 -5.63 -24.26
N ASN A 317 -16.01 -6.00 -22.99
CA ASN A 317 -16.52 -7.27 -22.51
C ASN A 317 -18.02 -7.26 -22.20
N ASP A 318 -18.81 -6.27 -22.66
CA ASP A 318 -20.25 -6.47 -22.79
C ASP A 318 -20.42 -7.56 -23.84
N PHE A 319 -20.64 -8.76 -23.32
CA PHE A 319 -20.84 -9.95 -24.11
C PHE A 319 -22.07 -9.82 -25.01
N SER A 320 -22.97 -8.87 -24.74
CA SER A 320 -24.12 -8.58 -25.60
C SER A 320 -23.69 -8.12 -27.00
N GLU A 321 -22.57 -7.40 -27.13
CA GLU A 321 -22.03 -6.91 -28.41
C GLU A 321 -21.36 -8.02 -29.26
N TRP A 322 -21.27 -9.23 -28.72
CA TRP A 322 -20.82 -10.39 -29.49
C TRP A 322 -21.96 -11.04 -30.26
N TYR A 323 -23.20 -10.67 -29.95
CA TYR A 323 -24.42 -11.28 -30.42
C TYR A 323 -25.30 -10.24 -31.10
N ASP A 324 -25.07 -10.05 -32.40
CA ASP A 324 -26.09 -9.44 -33.25
C ASP A 324 -27.03 -10.57 -33.71
N ALA A 325 -28.29 -10.52 -33.25
CA ALA A 325 -29.32 -11.51 -33.57
C ALA A 325 -29.64 -11.62 -35.06
N SER A 326 -29.10 -10.72 -35.90
CA SER A 326 -29.19 -10.79 -37.36
C SER A 326 -28.03 -11.52 -38.05
N MET A 327 -26.97 -11.90 -37.32
CA MET A 327 -25.81 -12.60 -37.87
C MET A 327 -26.12 -14.06 -38.18
N SER A 328 -25.53 -14.56 -39.26
CA SER A 328 -25.58 -16.00 -39.55
C SER A 328 -24.74 -16.79 -38.52
N PRO A 329 -25.06 -18.07 -38.25
CA PRO A 329 -24.27 -18.91 -37.36
C PRO A 329 -22.77 -18.97 -37.69
N GLU A 330 -22.44 -18.92 -38.99
CA GLU A 330 -21.06 -18.93 -39.48
C GLU A 330 -20.33 -17.60 -39.18
N ASP A 331 -21.00 -16.47 -39.36
CA ASP A 331 -20.43 -15.15 -39.08
C ASP A 331 -20.22 -14.94 -37.58
N MET A 332 -21.16 -15.44 -36.79
CA MET A 332 -21.09 -15.44 -35.33
C MET A 332 -19.88 -16.25 -34.82
N LYS A 333 -19.67 -17.45 -35.38
CA LYS A 333 -18.52 -18.29 -35.08
C LYS A 333 -17.19 -17.59 -35.39
N ASN A 334 -17.10 -16.94 -36.55
CA ASN A 334 -15.91 -16.21 -36.96
C ASN A 334 -15.62 -15.00 -36.06
N ASN A 335 -16.66 -14.26 -35.66
CA ASN A 335 -16.55 -13.13 -34.74
C ASN A 335 -16.05 -13.56 -33.36
N ILE A 336 -16.59 -14.66 -32.82
CA ILE A 336 -16.14 -15.23 -31.54
C ILE A 336 -14.67 -15.66 -31.63
N GLU A 337 -14.25 -16.28 -32.73
CA GLU A 337 -12.85 -16.70 -32.92
C GLU A 337 -11.89 -15.51 -33.00
N GLU A 338 -12.25 -14.46 -33.75
CA GLU A 338 -11.44 -13.25 -33.85
C GLU A 338 -11.28 -12.55 -32.50
N LYS A 339 -12.38 -12.41 -31.76
CA LYS A 339 -12.37 -11.81 -30.41
C LYS A 339 -11.54 -12.65 -29.44
N LEU A 340 -11.70 -13.98 -29.42
CA LEU A 340 -10.87 -14.88 -28.59
C LEU A 340 -9.37 -14.80 -28.94
N VAL A 341 -9.02 -14.55 -30.20
CA VAL A 341 -7.62 -14.36 -30.61
C VAL A 341 -7.01 -13.14 -29.91
N SER A 342 -7.74 -12.02 -29.93
CA SER A 342 -7.31 -10.71 -29.41
C SER A 342 -7.24 -10.61 -27.87
N MET A 343 -8.03 -11.42 -27.14
CA MET A 343 -8.09 -11.33 -25.67
C MET A 343 -6.74 -11.55 -24.96
N LYS A 344 -6.51 -10.76 -23.91
CA LYS A 344 -5.38 -10.93 -22.97
C LYS A 344 -5.64 -12.09 -22.00
N LEU A 345 -4.58 -12.60 -21.38
CA LEU A 345 -4.68 -13.73 -20.43
C LEU A 345 -5.61 -13.43 -19.26
N THR A 346 -5.54 -12.22 -18.70
CA THR A 346 -6.38 -11.80 -17.57
C THR A 346 -7.87 -11.75 -17.94
N GLN A 347 -8.20 -11.23 -19.13
CA GLN A 347 -9.57 -11.19 -19.65
C GLN A 347 -10.15 -12.60 -19.85
N LEU A 348 -9.35 -13.54 -20.37
CA LEU A 348 -9.77 -14.94 -20.49
C LEU A 348 -10.06 -15.59 -19.14
N GLN A 349 -9.24 -15.29 -18.12
CA GLN A 349 -9.44 -15.82 -16.77
C GLN A 349 -10.70 -15.28 -16.11
N GLU A 350 -10.98 -13.99 -16.30
CA GLU A 350 -12.16 -13.31 -15.77
C GLU A 350 -13.43 -13.79 -16.45
N ALA A 351 -13.46 -13.87 -17.79
CA ALA A 351 -14.58 -14.40 -18.56
C ALA A 351 -14.93 -15.85 -18.21
N LEU A 352 -13.93 -16.67 -17.87
CA LEU A 352 -14.14 -18.03 -17.37
C LEU A 352 -14.70 -18.06 -15.95
N ARG A 353 -14.20 -17.20 -15.04
CA ARG A 353 -14.73 -17.10 -13.67
C ARG A 353 -16.19 -16.66 -13.66
N PHE A 354 -16.55 -15.73 -14.54
CA PHE A 354 -17.93 -15.25 -14.69
C PHE A 354 -18.88 -16.40 -15.08
N ARG A 355 -18.43 -17.32 -15.94
CA ARG A 355 -19.17 -18.53 -16.32
C ARG A 355 -19.05 -19.70 -15.34
N GLY A 356 -18.44 -19.50 -14.17
CA GLY A 356 -18.20 -20.57 -13.19
C GLY A 356 -17.21 -21.64 -13.66
N LEU A 357 -16.41 -21.35 -14.69
CA LEU A 357 -15.43 -22.27 -15.26
C LEU A 357 -14.04 -22.07 -14.64
N SER A 358 -13.21 -23.11 -14.71
CA SER A 358 -11.84 -23.04 -14.21
C SER A 358 -11.01 -21.99 -14.97
N SER A 359 -10.38 -21.07 -14.24
CA SER A 359 -9.50 -20.01 -14.77
C SER A 359 -8.02 -20.38 -14.75
N LYS A 360 -7.68 -21.64 -14.48
CA LYS A 360 -6.29 -22.14 -14.48
C LYS A 360 -5.95 -22.81 -15.81
N GLY A 361 -4.75 -22.53 -16.33
CA GLY A 361 -4.22 -23.12 -17.56
C GLY A 361 -3.35 -22.15 -18.36
N SER A 362 -2.73 -22.67 -19.42
CA SER A 362 -2.08 -21.84 -20.44
C SER A 362 -3.13 -21.04 -21.22
N LYS A 363 -2.71 -19.97 -21.90
CA LYS A 363 -3.61 -19.11 -22.71
C LYS A 363 -4.42 -19.91 -23.74
N SER A 364 -3.82 -20.94 -24.37
CA SER A 364 -4.52 -21.82 -25.32
C SER A 364 -5.64 -22.61 -24.66
N VAL A 365 -5.36 -23.25 -23.51
CA VAL A 365 -6.34 -24.04 -22.75
C VAL A 365 -7.52 -23.17 -22.30
N LEU A 366 -7.27 -21.92 -21.92
CA LEU A 366 -8.33 -21.00 -21.52
C LEU A 366 -9.18 -20.55 -22.73
N LYS A 367 -8.57 -20.32 -23.90
CA LYS A 367 -9.30 -20.02 -25.14
C LYS A 367 -10.19 -21.18 -25.56
N ASP A 368 -9.66 -22.41 -25.57
CA ASP A 368 -10.41 -23.59 -25.96
C ASP A 368 -11.60 -23.83 -25.02
N ARG A 369 -11.39 -23.68 -23.71
CA ARG A 369 -12.46 -23.81 -22.71
C ARG A 369 -13.55 -22.77 -22.88
N LEU A 370 -13.16 -21.51 -23.10
CA LEU A 370 -14.11 -20.42 -23.27
C LEU A 370 -14.86 -20.56 -24.61
N ARG A 371 -14.18 -21.04 -25.66
CA ARG A 371 -14.76 -21.39 -26.96
C ARG A 371 -15.83 -22.48 -26.84
N SER A 372 -15.55 -23.57 -26.13
CA SER A 372 -16.52 -24.66 -25.91
C SER A 372 -17.76 -24.17 -25.18
N ALA A 373 -17.61 -23.32 -24.16
CA ALA A 373 -18.73 -22.76 -23.42
C ALA A 373 -19.68 -21.95 -24.32
N PHE A 374 -19.14 -21.15 -25.26
CA PHE A 374 -19.96 -20.39 -26.21
C PHE A 374 -20.79 -21.26 -27.14
N PHE A 375 -20.19 -22.31 -27.68
CA PHE A 375 -20.91 -23.19 -28.62
C PHE A 375 -21.91 -24.11 -27.92
N GLU A 376 -21.71 -24.41 -26.63
CA GLU A 376 -22.67 -25.15 -25.80
C GLU A 376 -23.90 -24.32 -25.46
N GLU A 377 -23.73 -23.03 -25.11
CA GLU A 377 -24.84 -22.12 -24.77
C GLU A 377 -25.79 -21.88 -25.96
N GLU A 378 -25.25 -21.82 -27.18
CA GLU A 378 -26.02 -21.52 -28.40
C GLU A 378 -26.60 -22.74 -29.11
N GLY A 379 -26.35 -23.96 -28.61
CA GLY A 379 -26.77 -25.18 -29.30
C GLY A 379 -26.15 -25.37 -30.69
N LEU A 380 -25.01 -24.72 -30.96
CA LEU A 380 -24.28 -24.76 -32.23
C LEU A 380 -23.32 -25.96 -32.34
N GLN A 381 -23.50 -26.98 -31.50
CA GLN A 381 -22.79 -28.25 -31.64
C GLN A 381 -23.37 -29.01 -32.84
N SER A 382 -22.67 -28.95 -33.98
CA SER A 382 -22.92 -29.77 -35.18
C SER A 382 -22.59 -31.24 -34.94
#